data_AF-A0A1H9XNT8-F1
#
_entry.id   AF-A0A1H9XNT8-F1
#
_cell.length_a   1.000
_cell.length_b   1.000
_cell.length_c   1.000
_cell.angle_alpha   90.00
_cell.angle_beta   90.00
_cell.angle_gamma   90.00
#
_symmetry.space_group_name_H-M   'P 1'
#
loop_
_entity.id
_entity.type
_entity.pdbx_description
1 polymer ?
#
loop_
_entity_poly.entity_id
_entity_poly.type
_entity_poly.pdbx_seq_one_letter_code
_entity_poly.pdbx_strand_id
1 'polypeptide(L)'
;MEVLRTALKPRWLGLFALLVVILVSFTWLGLWQLDVARSKGRAEAVAHSAGRPVADLTTVVRPHQAFPDDGSGRRVRATGSYAADGQVLVAPRRLDGRTGYWVVAPFVLDSGGTLPVVRGFTTEAAAVPPPPAGRFTVVGSLAPGESPADTPSVPSGGGTAADPVLGSIDLSVLVNRWHGDLFNAFAFALEERAAGDAKLDPAPVERVPPPAPGETGLSWRNAAYALQWWLFAAFAAYMWVRMVRDDAENDRREAAGETGPKTDPGRSPEKDPGKDPEKDPEKDPQKEKSST
;
A
#
# COMPACT_ATOMS: atom_id res chain seq x y z
N MET A 1 -12.32 -3.07 44.95
CA MET A 1 -13.67 -2.46 44.97
C MET A 1 -13.62 -0.93 44.98
N GLU A 2 -12.71 -0.29 45.71
CA GLU A 2 -12.63 1.19 45.80
C GLU A 2 -12.15 1.90 44.52
N VAL A 3 -11.16 1.33 43.80
CA VAL A 3 -10.68 1.88 42.52
C VAL A 3 -11.82 1.98 41.47
N LEU A 4 -12.76 1.03 41.46
CA LEU A 4 -13.94 1.07 40.59
C LEU A 4 -14.92 2.18 40.99
N ARG A 5 -15.06 2.49 42.30
CA ARG A 5 -15.92 3.58 42.77
C ARG A 5 -15.34 4.95 42.41
N THR A 6 -14.03 5.12 42.49
CA THR A 6 -13.35 6.36 42.07
C THR A 6 -13.46 6.56 40.56
N ALA A 7 -13.29 5.50 39.76
CA ALA A 7 -13.46 5.55 38.30
C ALA A 7 -14.89 5.94 37.85
N LEU A 8 -15.91 5.70 38.70
CA LEU A 8 -17.32 6.05 38.43
C LEU A 8 -17.68 7.50 38.81
N LYS A 9 -16.79 8.30 39.42
CA LYS A 9 -17.06 9.72 39.67
C LYS A 9 -17.18 10.45 38.30
N PRO A 10 -18.08 11.45 38.14
CA PRO A 10 -18.33 12.10 36.85
C PRO A 10 -17.09 12.75 36.21
N ARG A 11 -16.15 13.25 37.02
CA ARG A 11 -14.83 13.73 36.55
C ARG A 11 -14.02 12.63 35.84
N TRP A 12 -14.00 11.43 36.41
CA TRP A 12 -13.26 10.29 35.90
C TRP A 12 -13.94 9.65 34.69
N LEU A 13 -15.27 9.68 34.63
CA LEU A 13 -16.04 9.29 33.44
C LEU A 13 -15.77 10.23 32.26
N GLY A 14 -15.69 11.55 32.49
CA GLY A 14 -15.30 12.51 31.45
C GLY A 14 -13.87 12.27 30.93
N LEU A 15 -12.91 12.04 31.82
CA LEU A 15 -11.54 11.69 31.46
C LEU A 15 -11.44 10.33 30.75
N PHE A 16 -12.28 9.36 31.13
CA PHE A 16 -12.35 8.07 30.46
C PHE A 16 -12.92 8.19 29.04
N ALA A 17 -13.98 8.99 28.85
CA ALA A 17 -14.51 9.26 27.52
C ALA A 17 -13.45 9.92 26.62
N LEU A 18 -12.70 10.89 27.16
CA LEU A 18 -11.57 11.51 26.45
C LEU A 18 -10.48 10.47 26.11
N LEU A 19 -10.13 9.59 27.04
CA LEU A 19 -9.18 8.50 26.79
C LEU A 19 -9.65 7.59 25.65
N VAL A 20 -10.92 7.20 25.65
CA VAL A 20 -11.49 6.36 24.58
C VAL A 20 -11.35 7.04 23.22
N VAL A 21 -11.66 8.35 23.13
CA VAL A 21 -11.49 9.13 21.90
C VAL A 21 -10.03 9.14 21.44
N ILE A 22 -9.08 9.36 22.36
CA ILE A 22 -7.64 9.35 22.06
C ILE A 22 -7.19 7.98 21.56
N LEU A 23 -7.60 6.90 22.24
CA LEU A 23 -7.24 5.53 21.86
C LEU A 23 -7.77 5.18 20.47
N VAL A 24 -9.06 5.44 20.21
CA VAL A 24 -9.67 5.19 18.89
C VAL A 24 -8.94 5.98 17.82
N SER A 25 -8.64 7.26 18.07
CA SER A 25 -7.95 8.12 17.11
C SER A 25 -6.54 7.61 16.81
N PHE A 26 -5.74 7.29 17.82
CA PHE A 26 -4.36 6.83 17.63
C PHE A 26 -4.28 5.44 17.01
N THR A 27 -5.18 4.53 17.36
CA THR A 27 -5.28 3.23 16.69
C THR A 27 -5.62 3.40 15.22
N TRP A 28 -6.59 4.26 14.90
CA TRP A 28 -6.98 4.54 13.52
C TRP A 28 -5.83 5.17 12.70
N LEU A 29 -5.13 6.16 13.27
CA LEU A 29 -3.95 6.78 12.64
C LEU A 29 -2.80 5.77 12.45
N GLY A 30 -2.57 4.88 13.43
CA GLY A 30 -1.57 3.83 13.32
C GLY A 30 -1.88 2.82 12.20
N LEU A 31 -3.15 2.41 12.08
CA LEU A 31 -3.60 1.54 10.99
C LEU A 31 -3.46 2.23 9.63
N TRP A 32 -3.81 3.52 9.54
CA TRP A 32 -3.64 4.29 8.32
C TRP A 32 -2.17 4.41 7.90
N GLN A 33 -1.26 4.73 8.83
CA GLN A 33 0.18 4.79 8.54
C GLN A 33 0.76 3.44 8.10
N LEU A 34 0.27 2.34 8.68
CA LEU A 34 0.66 0.99 8.27
C LEU A 34 0.19 0.67 6.84
N ASP A 35 -1.02 1.08 6.47
CA ASP A 35 -1.53 0.95 5.11
C ASP A 35 -0.70 1.75 4.09
N VAL A 36 -0.33 2.99 4.45
CA VAL A 36 0.59 3.84 3.67
C VAL A 36 1.99 3.19 3.55
N ALA A 37 2.51 2.56 4.61
CA ALA A 37 3.78 1.84 4.53
C ALA A 37 3.70 0.66 3.56
N ARG A 38 2.63 -0.14 3.63
CA ARG A 38 2.40 -1.31 2.77
C ARG A 38 2.23 -0.94 1.30
N SER A 39 1.54 0.15 1.00
CA SER A 39 1.35 0.62 -0.39
C SER A 39 2.67 1.08 -1.01
N LYS A 40 3.49 1.84 -0.28
CA LYS A 40 4.83 2.26 -0.73
C LYS A 40 5.79 1.08 -0.87
N GLY A 41 5.80 0.14 0.08
CA GLY A 41 6.61 -1.07 -0.03
C GLY A 41 6.25 -1.91 -1.27
N ARG A 42 4.96 -1.99 -1.61
CA ARG A 42 4.51 -2.61 -2.87
C ARG A 42 5.03 -1.86 -4.10
N ALA A 43 4.99 -0.54 -4.11
CA ALA A 43 5.55 0.26 -5.20
C ALA A 43 7.08 0.06 -5.36
N GLU A 44 7.84 0.08 -4.27
CA GLU A 44 9.29 -0.21 -4.28
C GLU A 44 9.58 -1.63 -4.83
N ALA A 45 8.80 -2.64 -4.42
CA ALA A 45 8.93 -4.01 -4.91
C ALA A 45 8.66 -4.11 -6.42
N VAL A 46 7.64 -3.40 -6.93
CA VAL A 46 7.33 -3.31 -8.36
C VAL A 46 8.49 -2.68 -9.14
N ALA A 47 9.09 -1.59 -8.63
CA ALA A 47 10.28 -0.96 -9.24
C ALA A 47 11.45 -1.92 -9.33
N HIS A 48 11.72 -2.64 -8.25
CA HIS A 48 12.80 -3.60 -8.22
C HIS A 48 12.52 -4.78 -9.17
N SER A 49 11.29 -5.28 -9.21
CA SER A 49 10.86 -6.38 -10.09
C SER A 49 10.93 -6.03 -11.58
N ALA A 50 10.66 -4.77 -11.96
CA ALA A 50 10.81 -4.31 -13.34
C ALA A 50 12.27 -4.37 -13.83
N GLY A 51 13.23 -4.08 -12.94
CA GLY A 51 14.67 -4.14 -13.22
C GLY A 51 15.27 -5.54 -13.31
N ARG A 52 14.56 -6.58 -12.83
CA ARG A 52 15.06 -7.96 -12.87
C ARG A 52 15.16 -8.50 -14.31
N PRO A 53 16.01 -9.53 -14.54
CA PRO A 53 16.01 -10.27 -15.79
C PRO A 53 14.63 -10.87 -16.09
N VAL A 54 14.30 -10.96 -17.39
CA VAL A 54 13.09 -11.62 -17.86
C VAL A 54 13.16 -13.10 -17.48
N ALA A 55 12.14 -13.60 -16.77
CA ALA A 55 12.06 -15.00 -16.34
C ALA A 55 10.95 -15.75 -17.10
N ASP A 56 11.00 -17.07 -17.17
CA ASP A 56 9.89 -17.86 -17.70
C ASP A 56 8.67 -17.76 -16.77
N LEU A 57 7.48 -17.55 -17.32
CA LEU A 57 6.24 -17.34 -16.55
C LEU A 57 6.04 -18.42 -15.48
N THR A 58 6.18 -19.69 -15.85
CA THR A 58 5.91 -20.86 -15.00
C THR A 58 6.89 -21.01 -13.83
N THR A 59 8.00 -20.27 -13.84
CA THR A 59 8.94 -20.17 -12.72
C THR A 59 8.53 -19.12 -11.70
N VAL A 60 7.69 -18.14 -12.11
CA VAL A 60 7.20 -17.05 -11.27
C VAL A 60 5.81 -17.37 -10.71
N VAL A 61 4.90 -17.86 -11.55
CA VAL A 61 3.54 -18.21 -11.17
C VAL A 61 3.07 -19.40 -12.00
N ARG A 62 2.28 -20.30 -11.41
CA ARG A 62 1.64 -21.43 -12.10
C ARG A 62 0.13 -21.23 -12.16
N PRO A 63 -0.59 -21.90 -13.07
CA PRO A 63 -2.06 -21.84 -13.07
C PRO A 63 -2.63 -22.20 -11.69
N HIS A 64 -3.74 -21.55 -11.31
CA HIS A 64 -4.43 -21.72 -10.02
C HIS A 64 -3.62 -21.44 -8.74
N GLN A 65 -2.36 -20.99 -8.84
CA GLN A 65 -1.60 -20.51 -7.68
C GLN A 65 -1.96 -19.08 -7.33
N ALA A 66 -1.78 -18.67 -6.08
CA ALA A 66 -1.94 -17.27 -5.70
C ALA A 66 -0.95 -16.37 -6.47
N PHE A 67 -1.34 -15.12 -6.73
CA PHE A 67 -0.43 -14.14 -7.33
C PHE A 67 0.74 -13.87 -6.37
N PRO A 68 2.01 -13.97 -6.82
CA PRO A 68 3.16 -13.80 -5.94
C PRO A 68 3.33 -12.33 -5.51
N ASP A 69 3.75 -12.12 -4.26
CA ASP A 69 3.91 -10.78 -3.65
C ASP A 69 4.85 -9.86 -4.45
N ASP A 70 5.89 -10.43 -5.08
CA ASP A 70 6.86 -9.71 -5.90
C ASP A 70 6.60 -9.84 -7.41
N GLY A 71 5.44 -10.38 -7.80
CA GLY A 71 5.04 -10.61 -9.18
C GLY A 71 4.69 -9.33 -9.94
N SER A 72 4.16 -8.32 -9.25
CA SER A 72 3.75 -7.07 -9.90
C SER A 72 4.96 -6.37 -10.53
N GLY A 73 4.85 -5.99 -11.80
CA GLY A 73 5.96 -5.39 -12.56
C GLY A 73 7.04 -6.37 -13.01
N ARG A 74 6.97 -7.65 -12.60
CA ARG A 74 7.97 -8.64 -13.00
C ARG A 74 7.85 -8.92 -14.49
N ARG A 75 8.95 -8.74 -15.21
CA ARG A 75 9.02 -9.10 -16.63
C ARG A 75 9.13 -10.61 -16.77
N VAL A 76 8.20 -11.18 -17.52
CA VAL A 76 8.14 -12.62 -17.79
C VAL A 76 8.04 -12.90 -19.28
N ARG A 77 8.47 -14.09 -19.65
CA ARG A 77 8.33 -14.66 -20.98
C ARG A 77 7.35 -15.82 -20.95
N ALA A 78 6.46 -15.87 -21.94
CA ALA A 78 5.54 -16.98 -22.16
C ALA A 78 5.49 -17.31 -23.65
N THR A 79 5.39 -18.59 -23.99
CA THR A 79 5.34 -19.08 -25.37
C THR A 79 4.07 -19.88 -25.61
N GLY A 80 3.42 -19.64 -26.74
CA GLY A 80 2.08 -20.16 -27.01
C GLY A 80 1.40 -19.43 -28.17
N SER A 81 0.07 -19.36 -28.13
CA SER A 81 -0.75 -18.71 -29.16
C SER A 81 -1.96 -17.99 -28.56
N TYR A 82 -2.50 -16.99 -29.26
CA TYR A 82 -3.73 -16.32 -28.84
C TYR A 82 -4.94 -17.13 -29.28
N ALA A 83 -5.92 -17.31 -28.38
CA ALA A 83 -7.25 -17.78 -28.78
C ALA A 83 -8.11 -16.58 -29.20
N ALA A 84 -8.21 -16.35 -30.51
CA ALA A 84 -8.81 -15.14 -31.09
C ALA A 84 -10.26 -14.90 -30.63
N ASP A 85 -11.06 -15.96 -30.53
CA ASP A 85 -12.48 -15.90 -30.16
C ASP A 85 -12.71 -15.43 -28.72
N GLY A 86 -11.68 -15.45 -27.87
CA GLY A 86 -11.78 -15.01 -26.49
C GLY A 86 -11.35 -13.56 -26.25
N GLN A 87 -11.04 -12.77 -27.29
CA GLN A 87 -10.63 -11.38 -27.12
C GLN A 87 -11.77 -10.54 -26.52
N VAL A 88 -11.46 -9.78 -25.48
CA VAL A 88 -12.41 -8.90 -24.78
C VAL A 88 -11.88 -7.47 -24.68
N LEU A 89 -12.79 -6.52 -24.51
CA LEU A 89 -12.48 -5.13 -24.22
C LEU A 89 -12.75 -4.83 -22.75
N VAL A 90 -11.89 -4.02 -22.13
CA VAL A 90 -12.05 -3.58 -20.74
C VAL A 90 -12.08 -2.06 -20.68
N ALA A 91 -13.09 -1.48 -20.04
CA ALA A 91 -13.31 -0.04 -19.95
C ALA A 91 -14.00 0.36 -18.63
N PRO A 92 -13.89 1.63 -18.19
CA PRO A 92 -13.11 2.71 -18.80
C PRO A 92 -11.62 2.56 -18.51
N ARG A 93 -10.78 2.80 -19.54
CA ARG A 93 -9.32 2.87 -19.41
C ARG A 93 -8.84 4.22 -19.87
N ARG A 94 -7.73 4.71 -19.30
CA ARG A 94 -7.16 5.99 -19.65
C ARG A 94 -5.69 5.85 -20.00
N LEU A 95 -5.29 6.41 -21.14
CA LEU A 95 -3.91 6.49 -21.60
C LEU A 95 -3.67 7.89 -22.17
N ASP A 96 -2.66 8.60 -21.66
CA ASP A 96 -2.28 9.95 -22.09
C ASP A 96 -3.48 10.92 -22.19
N GLY A 97 -4.34 10.91 -21.16
CA GLY A 97 -5.51 11.78 -21.08
C GLY A 97 -6.72 11.34 -21.92
N ARG A 98 -6.59 10.32 -22.76
CA ARG A 98 -7.69 9.76 -23.57
C ARG A 98 -8.38 8.63 -22.82
N THR A 99 -9.71 8.64 -22.81
CA THR A 99 -10.53 7.51 -22.33
C THR A 99 -10.79 6.53 -23.47
N GLY A 100 -10.65 5.24 -23.20
CA GLY A 100 -10.84 4.17 -24.16
C GLY A 100 -10.89 2.81 -23.50
N TYR A 101 -10.32 1.82 -24.18
CA TYR A 101 -10.44 0.39 -23.87
C TYR A 101 -9.06 -0.24 -23.83
N TRP A 102 -8.85 -1.17 -22.90
CA TRP A 102 -7.79 -2.17 -23.05
C TRP A 102 -8.30 -3.34 -23.88
N VAL A 103 -7.47 -3.77 -24.82
CA VAL A 103 -7.69 -4.97 -25.63
C VAL A 103 -6.98 -6.14 -24.94
N VAL A 104 -7.77 -7.09 -24.43
CA VAL A 104 -7.25 -8.23 -23.66
C VAL A 104 -7.57 -9.52 -24.42
N ALA A 105 -6.56 -10.35 -24.64
CA ALA A 105 -6.73 -11.63 -25.32
C ALA A 105 -6.18 -12.78 -24.46
N PRO A 106 -6.83 -13.97 -24.49
CA PRO A 106 -6.32 -15.17 -23.86
C PRO A 106 -5.11 -15.69 -24.61
N PHE A 107 -3.97 -15.74 -23.94
CA PHE A 107 -2.76 -16.36 -24.45
C PHE A 107 -2.63 -17.77 -23.88
N VAL A 108 -2.82 -18.77 -24.72
CA VAL A 108 -2.75 -20.19 -24.34
C VAL A 108 -1.29 -20.63 -24.45
N LEU A 109 -0.69 -21.01 -23.33
CA LEU A 109 0.71 -21.42 -23.26
C LEU A 109 0.89 -22.86 -23.73
N ASP A 110 2.02 -23.14 -24.37
CA ASP A 110 2.38 -24.52 -24.75
C ASP A 110 2.60 -25.43 -23.53
N SER A 111 3.05 -24.83 -22.42
CA SER A 111 3.23 -25.51 -21.14
C SER A 111 1.92 -25.80 -20.41
N GLY A 112 0.79 -25.36 -20.97
CA GLY A 112 -0.52 -25.42 -20.35
C GLY A 112 -0.90 -24.13 -19.62
N GLY A 113 -2.22 -23.91 -19.57
CA GLY A 113 -2.86 -22.76 -18.97
C GLY A 113 -2.99 -21.54 -19.90
N THR A 114 -3.84 -20.62 -19.49
CA THR A 114 -4.22 -19.41 -20.23
C THR A 114 -3.87 -18.19 -19.42
N LEU A 115 -3.05 -17.31 -19.99
CA LEU A 115 -2.69 -16.02 -19.40
C LEU A 115 -3.49 -14.91 -20.11
N PRO A 116 -4.31 -14.12 -19.40
CA PRO A 116 -4.83 -12.86 -19.94
C PRO A 116 -3.68 -11.92 -20.31
N VAL A 117 -3.63 -11.45 -21.55
CA VAL A 117 -2.63 -10.49 -22.00
C VAL A 117 -3.29 -9.22 -22.52
N VAL A 118 -2.95 -8.09 -21.91
CA VAL A 118 -3.27 -6.76 -22.41
C VAL A 118 -2.36 -6.48 -23.60
N ARG A 119 -2.93 -6.55 -24.81
CA ARG A 119 -2.19 -6.33 -26.06
C ARG A 119 -1.93 -4.86 -26.33
N GLY A 120 -2.88 -4.00 -25.94
CA GLY A 120 -2.80 -2.55 -26.10
C GLY A 120 -4.07 -1.80 -25.71
N PHE A 121 -4.09 -0.52 -26.08
CA PHE A 121 -5.14 0.45 -25.84
C PHE A 121 -5.72 0.96 -27.18
N THR A 122 -7.01 1.28 -27.17
CA THR A 122 -7.71 1.91 -28.30
C THR A 122 -8.83 2.81 -27.78
N THR A 123 -9.13 3.88 -28.53
CA THR A 123 -10.35 4.68 -28.34
C THR A 123 -11.50 4.20 -29.22
N GLU A 124 -11.23 3.31 -30.17
CA GLU A 124 -12.18 2.82 -31.16
C GLU A 124 -12.44 1.32 -30.96
N ALA A 125 -13.50 0.99 -30.22
CA ALA A 125 -13.84 -0.40 -29.91
C ALA A 125 -14.19 -1.24 -31.16
N ALA A 126 -14.82 -0.63 -32.17
CA ALA A 126 -15.26 -1.30 -33.39
C ALA A 126 -14.12 -1.63 -34.38
N ALA A 127 -12.95 -1.00 -34.23
CA ALA A 127 -11.82 -1.12 -35.14
C ALA A 127 -10.72 -2.07 -34.63
N VAL A 128 -10.98 -2.80 -33.54
CA VAL A 128 -9.96 -3.67 -32.92
C VAL A 128 -9.76 -4.93 -33.74
N PRO A 129 -8.56 -5.19 -34.28
CA PRO A 129 -8.31 -6.40 -35.05
C PRO A 129 -8.21 -7.64 -34.15
N PRO A 130 -8.41 -8.84 -34.72
CA PRO A 130 -8.11 -10.07 -34.01
C PRO A 130 -6.64 -10.12 -33.61
N PRO A 131 -6.28 -10.92 -32.59
CA PRO A 131 -4.90 -11.15 -32.25
C PRO A 131 -4.13 -11.85 -33.39
N PRO A 132 -2.80 -11.65 -33.49
CA PRO A 132 -1.99 -12.32 -34.49
C PRO A 132 -2.12 -13.84 -34.34
N ALA A 133 -2.27 -14.52 -35.48
CA ALA A 133 -2.34 -15.96 -35.53
C ALA A 133 -0.95 -16.60 -35.46
N GLY A 134 -0.91 -17.87 -35.05
CA GLY A 134 0.31 -18.66 -34.97
C GLY A 134 0.94 -18.66 -33.59
N ARG A 135 2.16 -19.20 -33.53
CA ARG A 135 2.92 -19.39 -32.29
C ARG A 135 3.94 -18.27 -32.10
N PHE A 136 3.94 -17.66 -30.92
CA PHE A 136 4.83 -16.56 -30.59
C PHE A 136 5.25 -16.61 -29.12
N THR A 137 6.30 -15.86 -28.83
CA THR A 137 6.79 -15.60 -27.48
C THR A 137 6.40 -14.18 -27.08
N VAL A 138 5.63 -14.06 -26.01
CA VAL A 138 5.27 -12.78 -25.40
C VAL A 138 6.24 -12.49 -24.26
N VAL A 139 6.85 -11.32 -24.28
CA VAL A 139 7.48 -10.73 -23.09
C VAL A 139 6.53 -9.68 -22.54
N GLY A 140 6.13 -9.84 -21.29
CA GLY A 140 5.16 -8.96 -20.65
C GLY A 140 5.50 -8.63 -19.20
N SER A 141 4.90 -7.57 -18.69
CA SER A 141 4.97 -7.20 -17.28
C SER A 141 3.75 -7.74 -16.54
N LEU A 142 3.96 -8.55 -15.51
CA LEU A 142 2.87 -9.15 -14.72
C LEU A 142 2.14 -8.14 -13.83
N ALA A 143 0.85 -8.39 -13.65
CA ALA A 143 -0.03 -7.72 -12.70
C ALA A 143 -1.07 -8.71 -12.13
N PRO A 144 -1.55 -8.49 -10.90
CA PRO A 144 -2.62 -9.30 -10.32
C PRO A 144 -3.95 -9.01 -11.02
N GLY A 145 -4.89 -9.95 -10.98
CA GLY A 145 -6.27 -9.71 -11.39
C GLY A 145 -6.90 -8.51 -10.69
N GLU A 146 -7.84 -7.85 -11.35
CA GLU A 146 -8.56 -6.72 -10.78
C GLU A 146 -9.81 -7.18 -10.04
N SER A 147 -10.21 -6.41 -9.03
CA SER A 147 -11.50 -6.62 -8.36
C SER A 147 -12.67 -6.41 -9.32
N PRO A 148 -13.83 -7.03 -9.07
CA PRO A 148 -15.04 -6.75 -9.84
C PRO A 148 -15.34 -5.25 -9.84
N ALA A 149 -15.71 -4.71 -11.01
CA ALA A 149 -16.11 -3.32 -11.12
C ALA A 149 -17.58 -3.14 -10.72
N ASP A 150 -17.88 -2.09 -9.94
CA ASP A 150 -19.25 -1.73 -9.55
C ASP A 150 -20.09 -1.18 -10.72
N THR A 151 -19.43 -0.69 -11.77
CA THR A 151 -20.10 -0.22 -12.98
C THR A 151 -20.57 -1.42 -13.79
N PRO A 152 -21.87 -1.51 -14.14
CA PRO A 152 -22.36 -2.51 -15.08
C PRO A 152 -21.49 -2.50 -16.34
N SER A 153 -21.30 -3.66 -16.95
CA SER A 153 -20.78 -3.79 -18.33
C SER A 153 -21.69 -3.02 -19.29
N VAL A 154 -21.57 -1.69 -19.33
CA VAL A 154 -22.41 -0.85 -20.18
C VAL A 154 -21.97 -1.13 -21.62
N PRO A 155 -22.90 -1.29 -22.58
CA PRO A 155 -22.57 -1.19 -24.01
C PRO A 155 -22.24 0.27 -24.34
N SER A 156 -21.15 0.79 -23.78
CA SER A 156 -20.55 2.04 -24.22
C SER A 156 -19.82 1.75 -25.52
N GLY A 157 -20.58 1.78 -26.62
CA GLY A 157 -20.07 1.96 -27.98
C GLY A 157 -19.09 0.91 -28.51
N GLY A 158 -19.23 -0.38 -28.16
CA GLY A 158 -18.31 -1.39 -28.67
C GLY A 158 -18.64 -2.86 -28.40
N GLY A 159 -19.28 -3.19 -27.28
CA GLY A 159 -19.66 -4.56 -26.95
C GLY A 159 -21.04 -4.94 -27.48
N THR A 160 -21.22 -6.21 -27.82
CA THR A 160 -22.55 -6.78 -28.14
C THR A 160 -23.16 -7.40 -26.89
N ALA A 161 -24.44 -7.79 -26.94
CA ALA A 161 -25.04 -8.57 -25.85
C ALA A 161 -24.35 -9.93 -25.65
N ALA A 162 -23.74 -10.48 -26.70
CA ALA A 162 -22.95 -11.71 -26.65
C ALA A 162 -21.54 -11.46 -26.09
N ASP A 163 -20.90 -10.34 -26.47
CA ASP A 163 -19.55 -9.97 -26.06
C ASP A 163 -19.55 -8.58 -25.38
N PRO A 164 -19.96 -8.51 -24.12
CA PRO A 164 -20.02 -7.24 -23.40
C PRO A 164 -18.63 -6.74 -23.01
N VAL A 165 -18.47 -5.43 -23.04
CA VAL A 165 -17.27 -4.74 -22.52
C VAL A 165 -17.20 -4.96 -21.01
N LEU A 166 -16.04 -5.39 -20.52
CA LEU A 166 -15.78 -5.64 -19.11
C LEU A 166 -15.42 -4.36 -18.37
N GLY A 167 -15.83 -4.26 -17.10
CA GLY A 167 -15.44 -3.14 -16.23
C GLY A 167 -14.01 -3.25 -15.68
N SER A 168 -13.53 -4.49 -15.52
CA SER A 168 -12.21 -4.81 -14.97
C SER A 168 -11.67 -6.12 -15.55
N ILE A 169 -10.38 -6.40 -15.35
CA ILE A 169 -9.77 -7.71 -15.65
C ILE A 169 -10.07 -8.65 -14.46
N ASP A 170 -11.35 -9.01 -14.30
CA ASP A 170 -11.80 -9.94 -13.27
C ASP A 170 -11.59 -11.39 -13.74
N LEU A 171 -10.64 -12.07 -13.10
CA LEU A 171 -10.28 -13.45 -13.44
C LEU A 171 -11.41 -14.44 -13.16
N SER A 172 -12.33 -14.14 -12.23
CA SER A 172 -13.52 -14.96 -11.97
C SER A 172 -14.53 -14.89 -13.10
N VAL A 173 -14.59 -13.75 -13.81
CA VAL A 173 -15.40 -13.62 -15.03
C VAL A 173 -14.69 -14.32 -16.19
N LEU A 174 -13.38 -14.12 -16.34
CA LEU A 174 -12.62 -14.67 -17.47
C LEU A 174 -12.54 -16.20 -17.45
N VAL A 175 -12.41 -16.84 -16.29
CA VAL A 175 -12.37 -18.32 -16.18
C VAL A 175 -13.68 -18.98 -16.62
N ASN A 176 -14.80 -18.26 -16.56
CA ASN A 176 -16.09 -18.74 -17.06
C ASN A 176 -16.28 -18.53 -18.58
N ARG A 177 -15.46 -17.65 -19.19
CA ARG A 177 -15.51 -17.34 -20.63
C ARG A 177 -14.48 -18.09 -21.43
N TRP A 178 -13.32 -18.37 -20.84
CA TRP A 178 -12.21 -19.02 -21.50
C TRP A 178 -12.03 -20.44 -21.02
N HIS A 179 -11.65 -21.32 -21.93
CA HIS A 179 -11.39 -22.71 -21.61
C HIS A 179 -9.97 -22.91 -21.06
N GLY A 180 -9.82 -23.94 -20.22
CA GLY A 180 -8.54 -24.37 -19.65
C GLY A 180 -8.21 -23.70 -18.32
N ASP A 181 -7.02 -24.02 -17.79
CA ASP A 181 -6.54 -23.51 -16.52
C ASP A 181 -6.15 -22.03 -16.63
N LEU A 182 -6.71 -21.15 -15.81
CA LEU A 182 -6.37 -19.74 -15.83
C LEU A 182 -5.21 -19.44 -14.87
N PHE A 183 -4.26 -18.62 -15.31
CA PHE A 183 -3.29 -18.02 -14.39
C PHE A 183 -3.99 -16.95 -13.56
N ASN A 184 -3.74 -16.91 -12.24
CA ASN A 184 -4.23 -15.84 -11.37
C ASN A 184 -3.42 -14.53 -11.54
N ALA A 185 -3.14 -14.15 -12.78
CA ALA A 185 -2.35 -12.99 -13.17
C ALA A 185 -2.78 -12.55 -14.57
N PHE A 186 -2.49 -11.30 -14.94
CA PHE A 186 -2.48 -10.88 -16.33
C PHE A 186 -1.14 -10.21 -16.66
N ALA A 187 -0.84 -10.04 -17.95
CA ALA A 187 0.38 -9.37 -18.39
C ALA A 187 0.10 -8.20 -19.34
N PHE A 188 0.82 -7.09 -19.17
CA PHE A 188 0.95 -6.07 -20.21
C PHE A 188 1.98 -6.52 -21.23
N ALA A 189 1.59 -6.68 -22.49
CA ALA A 189 2.51 -7.06 -23.55
C ALA A 189 3.52 -5.94 -23.82
N LEU A 190 4.81 -6.25 -23.70
CA LEU A 190 5.91 -5.33 -24.00
C LEU A 190 6.50 -5.65 -25.37
N GLU A 191 6.73 -6.93 -25.64
CA GLU A 191 7.27 -7.44 -26.91
C GLU A 191 6.60 -8.75 -27.30
N GLU A 192 6.40 -8.95 -28.61
CA GLU A 192 5.89 -10.18 -29.20
C GLU A 192 6.83 -10.60 -30.33
N ARG A 193 7.33 -11.83 -30.28
CA ARG A 193 8.22 -12.40 -31.31
C ARG A 193 7.61 -13.67 -31.89
N ALA A 194 7.48 -13.74 -33.21
CA ALA A 194 7.05 -14.95 -33.91
C ALA A 194 8.13 -16.03 -33.84
N ALA A 195 7.76 -17.28 -34.17
CA ALA A 195 8.73 -18.35 -34.37
C ALA A 195 9.78 -17.94 -35.44
N GLY A 196 11.07 -18.02 -35.08
CA GLY A 196 12.18 -17.55 -35.92
C GLY A 196 12.65 -16.11 -35.64
N ASP A 197 12.28 -15.54 -34.49
CA ASP A 197 12.71 -14.23 -33.98
C ASP A 197 12.30 -13.01 -34.81
N ALA A 198 11.39 -13.18 -35.78
CA ALA A 198 10.76 -12.08 -36.47
C ALA A 198 9.89 -11.29 -35.46
N LYS A 199 10.20 -9.99 -35.32
CA LYS A 199 9.36 -9.07 -34.54
C LYS A 199 8.03 -8.91 -35.27
N LEU A 200 6.93 -9.18 -34.58
CA LEU A 200 5.61 -8.87 -35.12
C LEU A 200 5.43 -7.35 -35.15
N ASP A 201 4.86 -6.84 -36.24
CA ASP A 201 4.41 -5.46 -36.27
C ASP A 201 3.42 -5.25 -35.13
N PRO A 202 3.56 -4.15 -34.35
CA PRO A 202 2.58 -3.84 -33.34
C PRO A 202 1.23 -3.73 -34.03
N ALA A 203 0.25 -4.49 -33.55
CA ALA A 203 -1.14 -4.30 -33.95
C ALA A 203 -1.51 -2.81 -33.83
N PRO A 204 -2.57 -2.33 -34.52
CA PRO A 204 -3.07 -0.94 -34.43
C PRO A 204 -3.72 -0.64 -33.06
N VAL A 205 -3.14 -1.17 -31.98
CA VAL A 205 -3.45 -0.89 -30.59
C VAL A 205 -2.20 -0.33 -29.94
N GLU A 206 -2.36 0.76 -29.21
CA GLU A 206 -1.25 1.45 -28.57
C GLU A 206 -0.74 0.63 -27.38
N ARG A 207 0.57 0.42 -27.26
CA ARG A 207 1.11 -0.36 -26.14
C ARG A 207 0.81 0.36 -24.82
N VAL A 208 0.29 -0.38 -23.86
CA VAL A 208 0.03 0.14 -22.51
C VAL A 208 1.31 0.00 -21.71
N PRO A 209 1.92 1.11 -21.24
CA PRO A 209 3.05 1.02 -20.34
C PRO A 209 2.58 0.36 -19.03
N PRO A 210 3.35 -0.57 -18.46
CA PRO A 210 3.02 -1.08 -17.14
C PRO A 210 2.99 0.07 -16.14
N PRO A 211 2.11 0.03 -15.13
CA PRO A 211 2.02 1.08 -14.13
C PRO A 211 3.41 1.38 -13.56
N ALA A 212 3.86 2.63 -13.71
CA ALA A 212 5.12 3.04 -13.12
C ALA A 212 5.00 2.88 -11.59
N PRO A 213 5.94 2.19 -10.95
CA PRO A 213 5.99 2.16 -9.51
C PRO A 213 6.17 3.61 -9.04
N GLY A 214 5.22 4.09 -8.22
CA GLY A 214 5.29 5.44 -7.69
C GLY A 214 6.64 5.69 -7.04
N GLU A 215 7.27 6.83 -7.36
CA GLU A 215 8.53 7.26 -6.75
C GLU A 215 8.33 7.45 -5.24
N THR A 216 8.58 6.43 -4.42
CA THR A 216 8.62 6.64 -2.98
C THR A 216 9.61 5.69 -2.34
N GLY A 217 10.83 6.17 -2.10
CA GLY A 217 11.59 5.69 -0.94
C GLY A 217 10.84 6.08 0.34
N LEU A 218 10.93 5.24 1.38
CA LEU A 218 10.48 5.44 2.78
C LEU A 218 9.24 4.64 3.22
N SER A 219 9.21 3.33 2.97
CA SER A 219 8.28 2.40 3.66
C SER A 219 8.56 2.28 5.18
N TRP A 220 9.84 2.10 5.57
CA TRP A 220 10.22 1.86 6.98
C TRP A 220 9.89 3.01 7.93
N ARG A 221 10.00 4.26 7.47
CA ARG A 221 9.66 5.45 8.28
C ARG A 221 8.18 5.47 8.67
N ASN A 222 7.27 5.11 7.76
CA ASN A 222 5.83 5.14 8.04
C ASN A 222 5.43 3.99 8.96
N ALA A 223 6.09 2.83 8.85
CA ALA A 223 5.93 1.73 9.81
C ALA A 223 6.38 2.14 11.23
N ALA A 224 7.50 2.86 11.35
CA ALA A 224 7.95 3.41 12.64
C ALA A 224 6.95 4.43 13.22
N TYR A 225 6.35 5.28 12.38
CA TYR A 225 5.28 6.19 12.81
C TYR A 225 4.02 5.46 13.29
N ALA A 226 3.63 4.35 12.64
CA ALA A 226 2.51 3.53 13.11
C ALA A 226 2.77 2.99 14.53
N LEU A 227 3.98 2.48 14.79
CA LEU A 227 4.39 2.03 16.11
C LEU A 227 4.36 3.17 17.14
N GLN A 228 4.80 4.37 16.76
CA GLN A 228 4.77 5.56 17.62
C GLN A 228 3.35 5.89 18.09
N TRP A 229 2.34 5.81 17.20
CA TRP A 229 0.95 6.06 17.58
C TRP A 229 0.44 5.04 18.61
N TRP A 230 0.80 3.78 18.47
CA TRP A 230 0.42 2.74 19.44
C TRP A 230 1.15 2.91 20.78
N LEU A 231 2.40 3.37 20.78
CA LEU A 231 3.11 3.71 22.02
C LEU A 231 2.45 4.89 22.74
N PHE A 232 2.00 5.93 22.01
CA PHE A 232 1.26 7.03 22.63
C PHE A 232 -0.11 6.59 23.16
N ALA A 233 -0.81 5.69 22.48
CA ALA A 233 -2.06 5.12 22.96
C ALA A 233 -1.85 4.34 24.26
N ALA A 234 -0.82 3.49 24.31
CA ALA A 234 -0.45 2.75 25.51
C ALA A 234 -0.04 3.69 26.67
N PHE A 235 0.72 4.74 26.37
CA PHE A 235 1.12 5.73 27.36
C PHE A 235 -0.08 6.51 27.93
N ALA A 236 -1.03 6.92 27.08
CA ALA A 236 -2.26 7.59 27.53
C ALA A 236 -3.10 6.69 28.44
N ALA A 237 -3.26 5.41 28.08
CA ALA A 237 -3.96 4.44 28.93
C ALA A 237 -3.25 4.22 30.27
N TYR A 238 -1.92 4.10 30.25
CA TYR A 238 -1.11 4.00 31.47
C TYR A 238 -1.28 5.22 32.37
N MET A 239 -1.20 6.44 31.81
CA MET A 239 -1.36 7.68 32.56
C MET A 239 -2.74 7.79 33.20
N TRP A 240 -3.81 7.40 32.50
CA TRP A 240 -5.15 7.38 33.07
C TRP A 240 -5.26 6.39 34.24
N VAL A 241 -4.75 5.16 34.08
CA VAL A 241 -4.76 4.15 35.15
C VAL A 241 -3.97 4.64 36.36
N ARG A 242 -2.81 5.24 36.14
CA ARG A 242 -1.98 5.82 37.20
C ARG A 242 -2.72 6.94 37.92
N MET A 243 -3.32 7.87 37.19
CA MET A 243 -4.04 9.00 37.77
C MET A 243 -5.24 8.53 38.62
N VAL A 244 -5.99 7.52 38.17
CA VAL A 244 -7.10 6.91 38.93
C VAL A 244 -6.60 6.22 40.20
N ARG A 245 -5.44 5.54 40.13
CA ARG A 245 -4.82 4.89 41.28
C ARG A 245 -4.31 5.91 42.30
N ASP A 246 -3.64 6.96 41.83
CA ASP A 246 -3.12 8.04 42.67
C ASP A 246 -4.27 8.74 43.43
N ASP A 247 -5.42 8.99 42.76
CA ASP A 247 -6.62 9.58 43.40
C ASP A 247 -7.27 8.65 44.42
N ALA A 248 -7.36 7.34 44.12
CA ALA A 248 -7.89 6.35 45.04
C ALA A 248 -6.98 6.12 46.26
N GLU A 249 -5.66 6.26 46.09
CA GLU A 249 -4.69 6.16 47.19
C GLU A 249 -4.71 7.43 48.05
N ASN A 250 -4.90 8.61 47.44
CA ASN A 250 -5.05 9.85 48.18
C ASN A 250 -6.35 9.88 49.01
N ASP A 251 -7.47 9.46 48.43
CA ASP A 251 -8.76 9.31 49.15
C ASP A 251 -8.61 8.37 50.37
N ARG A 252 -7.80 7.31 50.26
CA ARG A 252 -7.53 6.37 51.38
C ARG A 252 -6.65 6.97 52.47
N ARG A 253 -5.60 7.71 52.11
CA ARG A 253 -4.70 8.37 53.07
C ARG A 253 -5.44 9.45 53.86
N GLU A 254 -6.32 10.19 53.19
CA GLU A 254 -7.21 11.15 53.82
C GLU A 254 -8.21 10.46 54.76
N ALA A 255 -8.81 9.33 54.35
CA ALA A 255 -9.70 8.54 55.20
C ALA A 255 -8.99 7.86 56.40
N ALA A 256 -7.70 7.55 56.27
CA ALA A 256 -6.87 6.99 57.34
C ALA A 256 -6.30 8.06 58.29
N GLY A 257 -6.51 9.35 58.01
CA GLY A 257 -6.00 10.46 58.83
C GLY A 257 -4.49 10.69 58.69
N GLU A 258 -3.84 10.09 57.71
CA GLU A 258 -2.41 10.24 57.44
C GLU A 258 -2.16 11.48 56.58
N THR A 259 -2.27 12.68 57.18
CA THR A 259 -1.82 13.91 56.49
C THR A 259 -0.29 13.95 56.46
N GLY A 260 0.30 13.51 55.35
CA GLY A 260 1.70 13.82 55.02
C GLY A 260 1.93 15.35 54.98
N PRO A 261 3.16 15.83 55.25
CA PRO A 261 3.40 17.23 55.54
C PRO A 261 2.92 18.10 54.37
N LYS A 262 2.01 19.04 54.67
CA LYS A 262 1.66 20.14 53.79
C LYS A 262 2.98 20.80 53.35
N THR A 263 3.31 20.71 52.06
CA THR A 263 4.22 21.66 51.45
C THR A 263 3.57 23.03 51.56
N ASP A 264 3.95 23.76 52.60
CA ASP A 264 3.57 25.14 52.83
C ASP A 264 4.07 25.99 51.63
N PRO A 265 3.19 26.65 50.86
CA PRO A 265 3.60 27.53 49.76
C PRO A 265 4.29 28.82 50.26
N GLY A 266 4.45 29.01 51.57
CA GLY A 266 4.87 30.27 52.19
C GLY A 266 6.33 30.40 52.62
N ARG A 267 7.23 29.44 52.38
CA ARG A 267 8.64 29.60 52.77
C ARG A 267 9.50 30.09 51.60
N SER A 268 9.57 31.42 51.44
CA SER A 268 10.68 32.03 50.71
C SER A 268 12.01 31.58 51.33
N PRO A 269 13.05 31.28 50.52
CA PRO A 269 14.37 31.03 51.06
C PRO A 269 14.87 32.31 51.70
N GLU A 270 15.04 32.27 53.02
CA GLU A 270 15.71 33.29 53.80
C GLU A 270 17.11 33.50 53.20
N LYS A 271 17.31 34.67 52.61
CA LYS A 271 18.63 35.13 52.18
C LYS A 271 19.51 35.26 53.41
N ASP A 272 20.49 34.39 53.55
CA ASP A 272 21.61 34.55 54.47
C ASP A 272 22.42 35.81 54.09
N PRO A 273 22.53 36.83 54.96
CA PRO A 273 23.29 38.03 54.67
C PRO A 273 24.73 37.83 55.12
N GLY A 274 25.61 37.33 54.24
CA GLY A 274 26.97 37.06 54.70
C GLY A 274 27.99 36.55 53.71
N LYS A 275 28.06 37.09 52.48
CA LYS A 275 29.35 37.27 51.78
C LYS A 275 29.15 38.02 50.46
N ASP A 276 29.71 39.22 50.42
CA ASP A 276 29.83 40.10 49.27
C ASP A 276 31.33 40.45 49.16
N PRO A 277 31.80 41.08 48.08
CA PRO A 277 32.21 40.44 46.83
C PRO A 277 33.70 40.72 46.54
N GLU A 278 34.36 39.93 45.67
CA GLU A 278 35.62 40.38 45.08
C GLU A 278 35.63 40.18 43.56
N LYS A 279 35.99 41.29 42.91
CA LYS A 279 35.96 41.59 41.48
C LYS A 279 37.03 40.84 40.70
N ASP A 280 36.64 40.47 39.48
CA ASP A 280 37.35 40.55 38.17
C ASP A 280 38.73 41.24 38.14
N PRO A 281 39.66 40.92 37.18
CA PRO A 281 39.30 40.79 35.75
C PRO A 281 40.18 39.87 34.83
N GLU A 282 39.64 39.61 33.63
CA GLU A 282 40.31 39.73 32.30
C GLU A 282 41.51 38.83 31.91
N LYS A 283 41.30 37.99 30.85
CA LYS A 283 42.10 37.98 29.60
C LYS A 283 41.60 36.97 28.55
N ASP A 284 41.15 37.49 27.41
CA ASP A 284 41.35 36.91 26.06
C ASP A 284 42.76 37.38 25.57
N PRO A 285 43.42 36.92 24.45
CA PRO A 285 42.99 36.03 23.36
C PRO A 285 44.07 35.08 22.75
N GLN A 286 43.67 34.36 21.67
CA GLN A 286 44.46 33.91 20.48
C GLN A 286 45.18 32.54 20.38
N LYS A 287 44.92 31.89 19.21
CA LYS A 287 45.78 31.02 18.34
C LYS A 287 46.10 29.60 18.89
N GLU A 288 46.07 28.50 18.13
CA GLU A 288 46.63 28.13 16.82
C GLU A 288 45.78 27.01 16.17
N LYS A 289 45.44 27.05 14.87
CA LYS A 289 46.17 26.48 13.71
C LYS A 289 46.46 24.95 13.73
N SER A 290 45.93 24.31 12.68
CA SER A 290 46.57 23.32 11.78
C SER A 290 46.62 21.82 12.10
N SER A 291 46.22 21.08 11.05
CA SER A 291 46.71 19.77 10.57
C SER A 291 46.21 18.54 11.33
N THR A 292 45.67 17.49 10.70
CA THR A 292 45.89 16.90 9.37
C THR A 292 44.63 16.18 8.91
#